data_AF-A0A4Q3J547-F1
#
_entry.id   AF-A0A4Q3J547-F1
#
_cell.length_a   1.000
_cell.length_b   1.000
_cell.length_c   1.000
_cell.angle_alpha   90.00
_cell.angle_beta   90.00
_cell.angle_gamma   90.00
#
_symmetry.space_group_name_H-M   'P 1'
#
loop_
_entity.id
_entity.type
_entity.pdbx_description
1 polymer ?
#
loop_
_entity_poly.entity_id
_entity_poly.type
_entity_poly.pdbx_seq_one_letter_code
_entity_poly.pdbx_strand_id
1 'polypeptide(L)' 'MGQGVAILGIFVADLAFRAGRMPAIGETIAGSGFKMGPGGKGSNQA' A
#
# COMPACT_ATOMS: atom_id res chain seq x y z
N MET A 1 28.30 -11.41 17.39
CA MET A 1 27.07 -10.61 17.24
C MET A 1 27.28 -9.66 16.07
N GLY A 2 26.40 -9.67 15.06
CA GLY A 2 26.53 -8.82 13.88
C GLY A 2 26.14 -7.36 14.16
N GLN A 3 26.57 -6.42 13.32
CA GLN A 3 26.07 -5.03 13.34
C GLN A 3 24.61 -5.01 12.88
N GLY A 4 23.74 -4.33 13.63
CA GLY A 4 22.33 -4.13 13.27
C GLY A 4 22.13 -2.91 12.36
N VAL A 5 21.04 -2.91 11.60
CA VAL A 5 20.61 -1.78 10.76
C VAL A 5 19.34 -1.17 11.36
N ALA A 6 19.30 0.15 11.49
CA ALA A 6 18.11 0.88 11.90
C ALA A 6 17.48 1.56 10.68
N ILE A 7 16.16 1.41 10.52
CA ILE A 7 15.40 2.02 9.43
C ILE A 7 14.43 3.03 10.03
N LEU A 8 14.75 4.32 9.85
CA LEU A 8 13.83 5.41 10.17
C LEU A 8 12.90 5.61 8.97
N GLY A 9 11.61 5.39 9.17
CA GLY A 9 10.65 5.47 8.08
C GLY A 9 9.20 5.58 8.56
N ILE A 10 8.30 5.58 7.58
CA ILE A 10 6.86 5.75 7.79
C ILE A 10 6.17 4.39 7.71
N PHE A 11 5.19 4.20 8.60
CA PHE A 11 4.19 3.15 8.58
C PHE A 11 2.83 3.73 8.19
N VAL A 12 2.13 3.07 7.27
CA VAL A 12 0.75 3.42 6.88
C VAL A 12 -0.11 2.15 6.73
N ALA A 13 -1.43 2.32 6.73
CA ALA A 13 -2.35 1.31 6.23
C ALA A 13 -2.56 1.49 4.73
N ASP A 14 -2.11 0.53 3.93
CA ASP A 14 -2.32 0.52 2.48
C ASP A 14 -3.70 -0.04 2.14
N LEU A 15 -4.39 0.64 1.23
CA LEU A 15 -5.69 0.25 0.70
C LEU A 15 -5.55 -0.05 -0.79
N ALA A 16 -5.67 -1.32 -1.16
CA ALA A 16 -5.59 -1.76 -2.55
C ALA A 16 -6.98 -2.12 -3.09
N PHE A 17 -7.39 -1.43 -4.15
CA PHE A 17 -8.63 -1.68 -4.89
C PHE A 17 -8.31 -2.30 -6.24
N ARG A 18 -9.08 -3.30 -6.66
CA ARG A 18 -9.00 -3.91 -8.00
C ARG A 18 -10.26 -3.59 -8.78
N ALA A 19 -10.09 -3.29 -10.07
CA ALA A 19 -11.18 -3.09 -11.02
C ALA A 19 -10.69 -3.51 -12.41
N GLY A 20 -11.60 -3.65 -13.39
CA GLY A 20 -11.24 -4.07 -14.76
C GLY A 20 -10.33 -3.07 -15.49
N ARG A 21 -10.31 -1.81 -15.05
CA ARG A 21 -9.44 -0.73 -15.55
C ARG A 21 -9.36 0.41 -14.53
N MET A 22 -8.53 1.41 -14.81
CA MET A 22 -8.55 2.69 -14.08
C MET A 22 -9.82 3.50 -14.42
N PRO A 23 -10.40 4.23 -13.45
CA PRO A 23 -11.52 5.14 -13.69
C PRO A 23 -11.07 6.38 -14.47
N ALA A 24 -11.98 6.96 -15.26
CA ALA A 24 -11.82 8.30 -15.82
C ALA A 24 -12.13 9.38 -14.75
N ILE A 25 -11.75 10.64 -15.02
CA ILE A 25 -12.06 11.76 -14.12
C ILE A 25 -13.58 11.90 -13.97
N GLY A 26 -14.07 11.90 -12.73
CA GLY A 26 -15.50 12.02 -12.39
C GLY A 26 -16.31 10.72 -12.55
N GLU A 27 -15.69 9.63 -13.00
CA GLU A 27 -16.36 8.35 -13.18
C GLU A 27 -16.38 7.53 -11.88
N THR A 28 -17.50 6.84 -11.61
CA THR A 28 -17.58 5.78 -10.60
C THR A 28 -17.66 4.41 -11.29
N ILE A 29 -16.82 3.47 -10.89
CA ILE A 29 -16.82 2.09 -11.41
C ILE A 29 -16.92 1.07 -10.27
N ALA A 30 -17.51 -0.09 -10.55
CA ALA A 30 -17.54 -1.21 -9.60
C ALA A 30 -16.17 -1.88 -9.50
N GLY A 31 -15.69 -2.07 -8.27
CA GLY A 31 -14.49 -2.84 -7.98
C GLY A 31 -14.73 -4.35 -8.04
N SER A 32 -13.68 -5.11 -8.33
CA SER A 32 -13.66 -6.57 -8.27
C SER A 32 -12.95 -7.12 -7.02
N GLY A 33 -12.34 -6.25 -6.20
CA GLY A 33 -11.72 -6.66 -4.95
C GLY A 33 -11.15 -5.50 -4.14
N PHE A 34 -10.97 -5.76 -2.85
CA PHE A 34 -10.41 -4.85 -1.86
C PHE A 34 -9.48 -5.61 -0.91
N LYS A 35 -8.34 -5.01 -0.56
CA LYS A 35 -7.44 -5.50 0.49
C LYS A 35 -6.88 -4.34 1.29
N MET A 36 -6.91 -4.48 2.61
CA MET A 36 -6.20 -3.62 3.56
C MET A 36 -4.97 -4.36 4.09
N GLY A 37 -3.87 -3.64 4.29
CA GLY A 37 -2.65 -4.22 4.86
C GLY A 37 -1.68 -3.16 5.38
N PRO A 38 -0.59 -3.57 6.05
CA PRO A 38 0.49 -2.66 6.39
C PRO A 38 1.20 -2.19 5.11
N GLY A 39 1.72 -0.98 5.15
CA GLY A 39 2.45 -0.38 4.04
C GLY A 39 3.38 0.74 4.47
N GLY A 40 3.90 1.43 3.46
CA GLY A 40 4.93 2.46 3.63
C GLY A 40 6.31 1.92 3.31
N LYS A 41 7.04 2.63 2.43
CA LYS A 41 8.35 2.18 1.95
C LYS A 41 9.34 1.95 3.09
N GLY A 42 9.29 2.77 4.14
CA GLY A 42 10.12 2.60 5.34
C GLY A 42 9.75 1.35 6.11
N SER A 43 8.46 1.17 6.45
CA SER A 43 7.99 -0.04 7.14
C SER A 43 8.22 -1.33 6.35
N ASN A 44 8.16 -1.29 5.01
CA ASN A 44 8.38 -2.47 4.17
C ASN A 44 9.86 -2.84 4.00
N GLN A 45 10.77 -1.93 4.34
CA GLN A 45 12.23 -2.17 4.30
C GLN A 45 12.78 -2.63 5.66
N ALA A 46 12.08 -2.33 6.76
CA ALA A 46 12.42 -2.73 8.12
C ALA A 46 12.23 -4.23 8.34
#